data_AF-A0A2X1NP33-F1
#
_entry.id   AF-A0A2X1NP33-F1
#
_cell.length_a   1.000
_cell.length_b   1.000
_cell.length_c   1.000
_cell.angle_alpha   90.00
_cell.angle_beta   90.00
_cell.angle_gamma   90.00
#
_symmetry.space_group_name_H-M   'P 1'
#
loop_
_entity.id
_entity.type
_entity.pdbx_description
1 polymer ?
#
loop_
_entity_poly.entity_id
_entity_poly.type
_entity_poly.pdbx_seq_one_letter_code
_entity_poly.pdbx_strand_id
1 'polypeptide(L)'
;MLTVRAGQAHSHASLGWETFTDKVISLINQHREGVVFLLWGSHAQKKGAIIDKQRHHVLKAPHPSPLSAHRGFFGCNHFVLANQWLEQRGETPIDWMPVLPAESE
;
A
#
# COMPACT_ATOMS: atom_id res chain seq x y z
N MET A 1 -9.48 -2.13 7.39
CA MET A 1 -9.93 -1.71 8.74
C MET A 1 -9.68 -0.23 8.87
N LEU A 2 -10.69 0.58 9.23
CA LEU A 2 -10.56 2.05 9.31
C LEU A 2 -10.76 2.61 10.72
N THR A 3 -11.25 1.80 11.67
CA THR A 3 -11.33 2.15 13.09
C THR A 3 -10.83 1.00 13.94
N VAL A 4 -10.38 1.28 15.16
CA VAL A 4 -9.93 0.33 16.17
C VAL A 4 -10.17 0.92 17.55
N ARG A 5 -10.40 0.09 18.59
CA ARG A 5 -10.51 0.57 19.97
C ARG A 5 -9.12 0.73 20.59
N ALA A 6 -8.99 1.68 21.50
CA ALA A 6 -7.73 1.91 22.23
C ALA A 6 -7.27 0.62 22.93
N GLY A 7 -6.00 0.26 22.73
CA GLY A 7 -5.38 -0.93 23.33
C GLY A 7 -5.88 -2.30 22.82
N GLN A 8 -6.82 -2.34 21.87
CA GLN A 8 -7.42 -3.60 21.40
C GLN A 8 -7.15 -3.79 19.91
N ALA A 9 -6.01 -4.43 19.59
CA ALA A 9 -5.67 -4.75 18.20
C ALA A 9 -6.79 -5.56 17.52
N HIS A 10 -7.12 -5.21 16.28
CA HIS A 10 -8.16 -5.87 15.48
C HIS A 10 -9.58 -5.89 16.07
N SER A 11 -9.89 -5.06 17.07
CA SER A 11 -11.20 -5.04 17.76
C SER A 11 -12.42 -4.83 16.85
N HIS A 12 -12.21 -4.24 15.67
CA HIS A 12 -13.24 -3.91 14.69
C HIS A 12 -13.10 -4.68 13.37
N ALA A 13 -12.36 -5.80 13.36
CA ALA A 13 -12.15 -6.60 12.14
C ALA A 13 -13.48 -7.09 11.52
N SER A 14 -14.46 -7.45 12.35
CA SER A 14 -15.77 -7.95 11.91
C SER A 14 -16.79 -6.87 11.53
N LEU A 15 -16.46 -5.57 11.61
CA LEU A 15 -17.40 -4.47 11.33
C LEU A 15 -17.59 -4.17 9.82
N GLY A 16 -17.13 -5.04 8.92
CA GLY A 16 -17.31 -4.86 7.47
C GLY A 16 -16.34 -3.86 6.81
N TRP A 17 -15.35 -3.33 7.54
CA TRP A 17 -14.33 -2.48 6.95
C TRP A 17 -13.51 -3.17 5.86
N GLU A 18 -13.39 -4.50 5.92
CA GLU A 18 -12.74 -5.26 4.86
C GLU A 18 -13.54 -5.13 3.55
N THR A 19 -14.85 -5.36 3.57
CA THR A 19 -15.76 -5.17 2.44
C THR A 19 -15.61 -3.80 1.79
N PHE A 20 -15.57 -2.74 2.60
CA PHE A 20 -15.37 -1.38 2.10
C PHE A 20 -14.01 -1.22 1.40
N THR A 21 -12.92 -1.59 2.07
CA THR A 21 -11.57 -1.43 1.51
C THR A 21 -11.31 -2.36 0.31
N ASP A 22 -11.94 -3.53 0.26
CA ASP A 22 -11.90 -4.42 -0.91
C ASP A 22 -12.55 -3.77 -2.12
N LYS A 23 -13.70 -3.13 -1.92
CA LYS A 23 -14.37 -2.41 -3.00
C LYS A 23 -13.54 -1.21 -3.47
N VAL A 24 -12.90 -0.48 -2.57
CA VAL A 24 -11.99 0.62 -2.94
C VAL A 24 -10.86 0.12 -3.84
N ILE A 25 -10.20 -0.98 -3.48
CA ILE A 25 -9.12 -1.56 -4.30
C ILE A 25 -9.66 -2.02 -5.66
N SER A 26 -10.82 -2.68 -5.68
CA SER A 26 -11.50 -3.07 -6.92
C SER A 26 -11.80 -1.87 -7.83
N LEU A 27 -12.25 -0.74 -7.26
CA LEU A 27 -12.54 0.47 -8.02
C LEU A 27 -11.26 1.12 -8.58
N ILE A 28 -10.17 1.17 -7.83
CA ILE A 28 -8.87 1.65 -8.34
C ILE A 28 -8.41 0.74 -9.49
N ASN A 29 -8.48 -0.57 -9.28
CA ASN A 29 -8.10 -1.56 -10.30
C ASN A 29 -8.97 -1.46 -11.55
N GLN A 30 -10.25 -1.10 -11.43
CA GLN A 30 -11.16 -1.00 -12.57
C GLN A 30 -11.02 0.34 -13.30
N HIS A 31 -10.92 1.45 -12.57
CA HIS A 31 -11.10 2.80 -13.12
C HIS A 31 -9.82 3.60 -13.28
N ARG A 32 -8.66 3.06 -12.89
CA ARG A 32 -7.35 3.71 -13.07
C ARG A 32 -6.45 2.84 -13.93
N GLU A 33 -5.34 3.43 -14.36
CA GLU A 33 -4.28 2.75 -15.08
C GLU A 33 -2.93 3.17 -14.48
N GLY A 34 -1.93 2.30 -14.57
CA GLY A 34 -0.56 2.63 -14.19
C GLY A 34 -0.30 2.84 -12.70
N VAL A 35 -1.28 2.59 -11.82
CA VAL A 35 -1.10 2.72 -10.36
C VAL A 35 -0.06 1.73 -9.84
N VAL A 36 0.82 2.20 -8.95
CA VAL A 36 1.78 1.36 -8.21
C VAL A 36 1.17 0.91 -6.88
N PHE A 37 1.17 -0.40 -6.63
CA PHE A 37 0.72 -1.00 -5.38
C PHE A 37 1.89 -1.61 -4.62
N LEU A 38 2.17 -1.09 -3.42
CA LEU A 38 3.16 -1.65 -2.50
C LEU A 38 2.45 -2.57 -1.49
N LEU A 39 2.52 -3.89 -1.71
CA LEU A 39 1.83 -4.89 -0.90
C LEU A 39 2.79 -5.57 0.09
N TRP A 40 2.78 -5.09 1.34
CA TRP A 40 3.68 -5.57 2.40
C TRP A 40 3.01 -6.54 3.37
N GLY A 41 3.54 -7.76 3.43
CA GLY A 41 3.02 -8.83 4.29
C GLY A 41 1.89 -9.64 3.65
N SER A 42 1.63 -10.83 4.23
CA SER A 42 0.72 -11.82 3.67
C SER A 42 -0.72 -11.32 3.53
N HIS A 43 -1.22 -10.54 4.51
CA HIS A 43 -2.57 -9.98 4.46
C HIS A 43 -2.74 -9.01 3.28
N ALA A 44 -1.82 -8.06 3.09
CA ALA A 44 -1.86 -7.11 1.98
C ALA A 44 -1.73 -7.82 0.63
N GLN A 45 -0.85 -8.82 0.53
CA GLN A 45 -0.65 -9.59 -0.70
C GLN A 45 -1.88 -10.42 -1.08
N LYS A 46 -2.63 -10.95 -0.11
CA LYS A 46 -3.92 -11.62 -0.35
C LYS A 46 -4.97 -10.63 -0.85
N LYS A 47 -5.09 -9.47 -0.19
CA LYS A 47 -6.06 -8.42 -0.56
C LYS A 47 -5.82 -7.87 -1.97
N GLY A 48 -4.56 -7.68 -2.35
CA GLY A 48 -4.18 -7.24 -3.70
C GLY A 48 -4.18 -8.32 -4.78
N ALA A 49 -4.66 -9.54 -4.51
CA ALA A 49 -4.69 -10.62 -5.51
C ALA A 49 -5.58 -10.31 -6.73
N ILE A 50 -6.57 -9.42 -6.56
CA ILE A 50 -7.50 -9.00 -7.61
C ILE A 50 -6.91 -7.96 -8.59
N ILE A 51 -5.73 -7.42 -8.30
CA ILE A 51 -5.14 -6.33 -9.08
C ILE A 51 -4.58 -6.89 -10.40
N ASP A 52 -4.98 -6.29 -11.51
CA ASP A 52 -4.45 -6.60 -12.84
C ASP A 52 -3.02 -6.07 -12.97
N LYS A 53 -2.07 -6.99 -13.08
CA LYS A 53 -0.63 -6.69 -13.13
C LYS A 53 -0.14 -6.21 -14.50
N GLN A 54 -0.98 -6.29 -15.55
CA GLN A 54 -0.68 -5.67 -16.84
C GLN A 54 -1.09 -4.20 -16.83
N ARG A 55 -2.19 -3.87 -16.16
CA ARG A 55 -2.68 -2.50 -16.01
C ARG A 55 -1.97 -1.69 -14.93
N HIS A 56 -1.51 -2.38 -13.89
CA HIS A 56 -0.93 -1.78 -12.70
C HIS A 56 0.40 -2.43 -12.34
N HIS A 57 1.23 -1.70 -11.60
CA HIS A 57 2.50 -2.23 -11.12
C HIS A 57 2.36 -2.70 -9.67
N VAL A 58 2.58 -3.99 -9.41
CA VAL A 58 2.41 -4.59 -8.08
C VAL A 58 3.75 -5.05 -7.53
N LEU A 59 4.24 -4.37 -6.49
CA LEU A 59 5.48 -4.70 -5.78
C LEU A 59 5.15 -5.39 -4.45
N LYS A 60 5.77 -6.53 -4.17
CA LYS A 60 5.50 -7.36 -2.99
C LYS A 60 6.76 -7.55 -2.15
N ALA A 61 6.63 -7.35 -0.85
CA ALA A 61 7.69 -7.66 0.12
C ALA A 61 7.09 -8.11 1.46
N PRO A 62 7.89 -8.65 2.39
CA PRO A 62 7.50 -8.81 3.80
C PRO A 62 7.03 -7.50 4.44
N HIS A 63 6.35 -7.60 5.59
CA HIS A 63 5.90 -6.42 6.34
C HIS A 63 7.10 -5.68 6.98
N PRO A 64 7.05 -4.34 7.12
CA PRO A 64 8.10 -3.56 7.80
C PRO A 64 8.21 -3.82 9.33
N SER A 65 7.37 -4.69 9.89
CA SER A 65 7.42 -5.01 11.33
C SER A 65 8.80 -5.57 11.68
N PRO A 66 9.36 -5.26 12.86
CA PRO A 66 10.63 -5.84 13.31
C PRO A 66 10.68 -7.37 13.19
N LEU A 67 9.53 -8.04 13.35
CA LEU A 67 9.40 -9.50 13.23
C LEU A 67 9.62 -10.05 11.81
N SER A 68 9.58 -9.20 10.79
CA SER A 68 9.67 -9.62 9.39
C SER A 68 10.55 -8.75 8.51
N ALA A 69 11.02 -7.60 8.98
CA ALA A 69 11.70 -6.62 8.15
C ALA A 69 12.99 -7.18 7.51
N HIS A 70 13.77 -7.93 8.29
CA HIS A 70 15.01 -8.57 7.82
C HIS A 70 14.78 -9.77 6.88
N ARG A 71 13.54 -10.25 6.73
CA ARG A 71 13.21 -11.36 5.82
C ARG A 71 13.00 -10.91 4.37
N GLY A 72 13.32 -9.65 4.05
CA GLY A 72 13.26 -9.10 2.70
C GLY A 72 12.47 -7.81 2.52
N PHE A 73 12.00 -7.16 3.61
CA PHE A 73 11.51 -5.77 3.49
C PHE A 73 12.70 -4.84 3.27
N PHE A 74 13.73 -4.93 4.13
CA PHE A 74 15.00 -4.27 3.85
C PHE A 74 15.62 -4.87 2.59
N GLY A 75 16.03 -4.00 1.67
CA GLY A 75 16.53 -4.39 0.35
C GLY A 75 15.44 -4.55 -0.73
N CYS A 76 14.14 -4.43 -0.42
CA CYS A 76 13.10 -4.52 -1.45
C CYS A 76 13.14 -3.34 -2.45
N ASN A 77 13.74 -2.22 -2.06
CA ASN A 77 13.90 -1.01 -2.88
C ASN A 77 12.58 -0.42 -3.43
N HIS A 78 11.45 -0.73 -2.80
CA HIS A 78 10.12 -0.41 -3.33
C HIS A 78 9.89 1.08 -3.61
N PHE A 79 10.43 1.98 -2.80
CA PHE A 79 10.24 3.43 -2.98
C PHE A 79 10.91 3.94 -4.26
N VAL A 80 12.13 3.45 -4.55
CA VAL A 80 12.85 3.78 -5.78
C VAL A 80 12.19 3.12 -6.99
N LEU A 81 11.84 1.83 -6.88
CA LEU A 81 11.15 1.11 -7.96
C LEU A 81 9.78 1.74 -8.31
N ALA A 82 9.06 2.26 -7.31
CA ALA A 82 7.82 3.00 -7.53
C ALA A 82 8.08 4.28 -8.35
N ASN A 83 9.08 5.07 -8.00
CA ASN A 83 9.43 6.27 -8.77
C ASN A 83 9.92 5.95 -10.18
N GLN A 84 10.73 4.90 -10.35
CA GLN A 84 11.16 4.45 -11.69
C GLN A 84 9.98 4.10 -12.59
N TRP A 85 8.97 3.42 -12.06
CA TRP A 85 7.75 3.12 -12.81
C TRP A 85 6.97 4.40 -13.19
N LEU A 86 6.87 5.37 -12.27
CA LEU A 86 6.20 6.64 -12.52
C LEU A 86 6.94 7.46 -13.59
N GLU A 87 8.25 7.62 -13.45
CA GLU A 87 9.10 8.39 -14.37
C GLU A 87 9.08 7.79 -15.78
N GLN A 88 9.10 6.47 -15.93
CA GLN A 88 8.97 5.79 -17.23
C GLN A 88 7.64 6.09 -17.93
N ARG A 89 6.61 6.50 -17.19
CA ARG A 89 5.30 6.90 -17.69
C ARG A 89 5.17 8.42 -17.84
N GLY A 90 6.23 9.19 -17.59
CA GLY A 90 6.21 10.64 -17.62
C GLY A 90 5.49 11.29 -16.44
N GLU A 91 5.26 10.53 -15.36
CA GLU A 91 4.62 11.01 -14.15
C GLU A 91 5.66 11.60 -13.17
N THR A 92 5.23 12.56 -12.37
CA THR A 92 6.08 13.14 -11.32
C THR A 92 6.41 12.07 -10.26
N PRO A 93 7.70 11.88 -9.90
CA PRO A 93 8.07 10.94 -8.84
C PRO A 93 7.54 11.41 -7.49
N ILE A 94 7.38 10.47 -6.55
CA ILE A 94 6.99 10.77 -5.19
C ILE A 94 8.22 11.24 -4.41
N ASP A 95 8.13 12.42 -3.80
CA ASP A 95 9.04 12.80 -2.71
C ASP A 95 8.60 12.05 -1.44
N TRP A 96 9.43 11.12 -1.00
CA TRP A 96 9.16 10.28 0.16
C TRP A 96 9.60 10.93 1.48
N MET A 97 10.25 12.11 1.44
CA MET A 97 10.63 12.83 2.65
C MET A 97 9.38 13.50 3.25
N PRO A 98 8.89 13.09 4.43
CA PRO A 98 7.71 13.69 5.02
C PRO A 98 8.01 15.12 5.48
N VAL A 99 7.09 16.04 5.20
CA VAL A 99 7.17 17.45 5.61
C VAL A 99 6.25 17.67 6.81
N LEU A 100 6.74 18.37 7.83
CA LEU A 100 5.93 18.75 8.99
C LEU A 100 4.82 19.72 8.56
N PRO A 101 3.60 19.62 9.12
CA PRO A 101 2.57 20.60 8.84
C PRO A 101 3.03 21.98 9.33
N ALA A 102 2.59 23.03 8.63
CA ALA A 102 2.70 24.37 9.17
C ALA A 102 1.87 24.46 10.46
N GLU A 103 2.34 25.20 11.45
CA GLU A 103 1.50 25.61 12.57
C GLU A 103 0.38 26.48 11.99
N SER A 104 -0.83 25.93 11.95
CA SER A 104 -2.04 26.69 11.64
C SER A 104 -2.53 27.37 12.92
N GLU A 105 -2.68 28.69 12.87
CA GLU A 105 -3.40 29.48 13.89
C GLU A 105 -4.88 29.06 14.00
#